data_AF-A0A7Y2EZ67-F1
#
_entry.id   AF-A0A7Y2EZ67-F1
#
_cell.length_a   1.000
_cell.length_b   1.000
_cell.length_c   1.000
_cell.angle_alpha   90.00
_cell.angle_beta   90.00
_cell.angle_gamma   90.00
#
_symmetry.space_group_name_H-M   'P 1'
#
loop_
_entity.id
_entity.type
_entity.pdbx_description
1 polymer ?
#
loop_
_entity_poly.entity_id
_entity_poly.type
_entity_poly.pdbx_seq_one_letter_code
_entity_poly.pdbx_strand_id
1 'polypeptide(L)'
;MAEAASVGRVVRVAGPVVDVEFPHEGLPEILYALNVSFEVAGEEQDVLLETAQHIGDNRVRAIAMAPTDGITRGAEVRNSGGPISVPVGDQTLGHIFNMWGVALDDPDLEFEGERWPIHRTPPDFADVEPQKNVFETGIKVVDLLCPYLEGGKIGLFGGAGVGKTVLIQELISRVATQHGGVSVFAGVGERTREGNDLFLEMSESGVLEKAALCFGQMDEPPGVRLRVALSALTMAEYFRDVQRQDVLLFIDNIFRFTQAGSEVSTLLGRMPSAVGYQPTLAGEMGFLQERITSLRGRSITSV
;
A
#
# COMPACT_ATOMS: atom_id res chain seq x y z
N MET A 1 -24.01 4.88 -8.76
CA MET A 1 -24.71 6.06 -8.20
C MET A 1 -23.97 6.40 -6.93
N ALA A 2 -23.27 7.54 -6.86
CA ALA A 2 -22.58 7.93 -5.65
C ALA A 2 -23.63 8.21 -4.57
N GLU A 3 -23.68 7.37 -3.55
CA GLU A 3 -24.48 7.60 -2.35
C GLU A 3 -24.09 8.97 -1.78
N ALA A 4 -25.07 9.81 -1.42
CA ALA A 4 -24.80 11.16 -0.97
C ALA A 4 -23.80 11.13 0.20
N ALA A 5 -22.70 11.88 0.09
CA ALA A 5 -21.64 11.91 1.08
C ALA A 5 -22.22 12.16 2.48
N SER A 6 -22.27 11.12 3.31
CA SER A 6 -22.76 11.23 4.67
C SER A 6 -21.77 12.02 5.50
N VAL A 7 -22.29 12.97 6.27
CA VAL A 7 -21.48 13.83 7.14
C VAL A 7 -21.63 13.34 8.58
N GLY A 8 -20.51 12.97 9.18
CA GLY A 8 -20.38 12.60 10.58
C GLY A 8 -19.57 13.61 11.38
N ARG A 9 -19.32 13.28 12.64
CA ARG A 9 -18.54 14.12 13.57
C ARG A 9 -17.58 13.30 14.41
N VAL A 10 -16.40 13.85 14.69
CA VAL A 10 -15.42 13.21 15.57
C VAL A 10 -15.94 13.18 17.01
N VAL A 11 -16.01 12.00 17.62
CA VAL A 11 -16.40 11.83 19.03
C VAL A 11 -15.19 11.68 19.94
N ARG A 12 -14.18 10.94 19.48
CA ARG A 12 -12.98 10.61 20.26
C ARG A 12 -11.77 10.48 19.35
N VAL A 13 -10.62 10.97 19.84
CA VAL A 13 -9.31 10.77 19.22
C VAL A 13 -8.42 10.07 20.25
N ALA A 14 -7.76 8.97 19.86
CA ALA A 14 -6.88 8.18 20.72
C ALA A 14 -5.66 7.72 19.92
N GLY A 15 -4.61 8.56 19.90
CA GLY A 15 -3.49 8.35 18.98
C GLY A 15 -3.99 8.34 17.53
N PRO A 16 -3.51 7.42 16.66
CA PRO A 16 -3.94 7.35 15.27
C PRO A 16 -5.34 6.72 15.07
N VAL A 17 -6.10 6.46 16.14
CA VAL A 17 -7.46 5.92 16.07
C VAL A 17 -8.47 7.01 16.40
N VAL A 18 -9.45 7.19 15.51
CA VAL A 18 -10.50 8.21 15.62
C VAL A 18 -11.86 7.52 15.62
N ASP A 19 -12.67 7.73 16.64
CA ASP A 19 -14.06 7.29 16.65
C ASP A 19 -14.94 8.42 16.10
N VAL A 20 -15.73 8.11 15.08
CA VAL A 20 -16.60 9.05 14.34
C VAL A 20 -18.04 8.59 14.44
N GLU A 21 -18.95 9.52 14.72
CA GLU A 21 -20.39 9.27 14.77
C GLU A 21 -21.06 9.79 13.50
N PHE A 22 -21.86 8.93 12.86
CA PHE A 22 -22.63 9.26 11.67
C PHE A 22 -24.14 9.23 11.98
N PRO A 23 -24.96 9.88 11.15
CA PRO A 23 -26.41 9.64 11.13
C PRO A 23 -26.71 8.16 10.84
N HIS A 24 -27.86 7.66 11.31
CA HIS A 24 -28.22 6.24 11.23
C HIS A 24 -28.21 5.70 9.79
N GLU A 25 -28.68 6.50 8.83
CA GLU A 25 -28.74 6.14 7.40
C GLU A 25 -27.42 6.40 6.66
N GLY A 26 -26.40 6.94 7.33
CA GLY A 26 -25.15 7.39 6.73
C GLY A 26 -23.90 6.70 7.27
N LEU A 27 -24.05 5.51 7.89
CA LEU A 27 -22.93 4.77 8.46
C LEU A 27 -22.02 4.22 7.33
N PRO A 28 -20.74 4.62 7.23
CA PRO A 28 -19.85 4.14 6.18
C PRO A 28 -19.53 2.66 6.34
N GLU A 29 -19.34 1.94 5.23
CA GLU A 29 -18.90 0.54 5.28
C GLU A 29 -17.46 0.42 5.80
N ILE A 30 -17.09 -0.79 6.22
CA ILE A 30 -15.70 -1.08 6.60
C ILE A 30 -14.80 -0.89 5.36
N LEU A 31 -13.59 -0.38 5.58
CA LEU A 31 -12.58 -0.04 4.57
C LEU A 31 -12.88 1.25 3.78
N TYR A 32 -13.99 1.94 4.03
CA TYR A 32 -14.28 3.21 3.37
C TYR A 32 -13.39 4.32 3.89
N ALA A 33 -12.99 5.21 2.98
CA ALA A 33 -12.24 6.40 3.27
C ALA A 33 -13.15 7.51 3.82
N LEU A 34 -12.66 8.21 4.84
CA LEU A 34 -13.34 9.35 5.45
C LEU A 34 -12.38 10.53 5.45
N ASN A 35 -12.86 11.73 5.14
CA ASN A 35 -12.07 12.96 5.20
C ASN A 35 -12.50 13.79 6.40
N VAL A 36 -11.57 14.11 7.29
CA VAL A 36 -11.80 15.03 8.40
C VAL A 36 -11.20 16.37 8.05
N SER A 37 -12.02 17.42 8.06
CA SER A 37 -11.57 18.80 7.85
C SER A 37 -11.58 19.54 9.19
N PHE A 38 -10.45 20.14 9.56
CA PHE A 38 -10.31 20.91 10.80
C PHE A 38 -9.32 22.06 10.63
N GLU A 39 -9.46 23.08 11.47
CA GLU A 39 -8.62 24.28 11.42
C GLU A 39 -7.51 24.20 12.49
N VAL A 40 -6.26 24.40 12.08
CA VAL A 40 -5.11 24.55 12.97
C VAL A 40 -4.43 25.87 12.66
N ALA A 41 -4.34 26.75 13.67
CA ALA A 41 -3.67 28.05 13.55
C ALA A 41 -4.14 28.95 12.38
N GLY A 42 -5.39 28.80 11.94
CA GLY A 42 -5.95 29.58 10.82
C GLY A 42 -5.83 28.89 9.45
N GLU A 43 -5.25 27.70 9.38
CA GLU A 43 -5.13 26.90 8.16
C GLU A 43 -6.06 25.68 8.23
N GLU A 44 -6.82 25.46 7.15
CA GLU A 44 -7.67 24.28 6.99
C GLU A 44 -6.79 23.07 6.64
N GLN A 45 -6.93 22.00 7.39
CA GLN A 45 -6.21 20.74 7.20
C GLN A 45 -7.21 19.62 6.97
N ASP A 46 -6.93 18.81 5.97
CA ASP A 46 -7.67 17.58 5.67
C ASP A 46 -6.84 16.36 6.07
N VAL A 47 -7.46 15.48 6.85
CA VAL A 47 -6.86 14.20 7.25
C VAL A 47 -7.74 13.06 6.77
N LEU A 48 -7.11 12.18 5.99
CA LEU A 48 -7.71 10.95 5.52
C LEU A 48 -7.75 9.90 6.64
N LEU A 49 -8.91 9.30 6.85
CA LEU A 49 -9.12 8.16 7.73
C LEU A 49 -9.65 6.97 6.93
N GLU A 50 -9.47 5.75 7.44
CA GLU A 50 -10.10 4.55 6.93
C GLU A 50 -10.94 3.88 8.00
N THR A 51 -12.19 3.54 7.67
CA THR A 51 -13.10 2.84 8.58
C THR A 51 -12.61 1.43 8.87
N ALA A 52 -12.23 1.14 10.12
CA ALA A 52 -11.71 -0.16 10.51
C ALA A 52 -12.78 -1.07 11.12
N GLN A 53 -13.69 -0.52 11.93
CA GLN A 53 -14.71 -1.28 12.67
C GLN A 53 -15.97 -0.46 12.92
N HIS A 54 -17.13 -1.12 13.00
CA HIS A 54 -18.35 -0.55 13.57
C HIS A 54 -18.41 -0.85 15.07
N ILE A 55 -18.58 0.17 15.91
CA ILE A 55 -18.53 0.02 17.38
C ILE A 55 -19.90 0.18 18.06
N GLY A 56 -20.98 0.25 17.27
CA GLY A 56 -22.34 0.47 17.76
C GLY A 56 -22.70 1.95 17.92
N ASP A 57 -23.95 2.26 18.29
CA ASP A 57 -24.46 3.63 18.49
C ASP A 57 -24.19 4.59 17.31
N ASN A 58 -24.30 4.08 16.08
CA ASN A 58 -23.96 4.79 14.84
C ASN A 58 -22.53 5.33 14.80
N ARG A 59 -21.60 4.66 15.49
CA ARG A 59 -20.19 5.04 15.51
C ARG A 59 -19.34 4.02 14.78
N VAL A 60 -18.33 4.56 14.12
CA VAL A 60 -17.27 3.82 13.47
C VAL A 60 -15.95 4.17 14.11
N ARG A 61 -15.07 3.19 14.19
CA ARG A 61 -13.68 3.37 14.58
C ARG A 61 -12.84 3.38 13.31
N ALA A 62 -12.14 4.49 13.08
CA ALA A 62 -11.32 4.71 11.91
C ALA A 62 -9.84 4.85 12.29
N ILE A 63 -8.96 4.55 11.33
CA ILE A 63 -7.51 4.68 11.45
C ILE A 63 -7.09 5.89 10.63
N ALA A 64 -6.30 6.78 11.21
CA ALA A 64 -5.78 7.96 10.53
C ALA A 64 -4.56 7.63 9.67
N MET A 65 -4.53 8.26 8.49
CA MET A 65 -3.46 8.17 7.51
C MET A 65 -2.53 9.39 7.56
N ALA A 66 -2.80 10.32 8.47
CA ALA A 66 -1.92 11.42 8.82
C ALA A 66 -1.88 11.60 10.35
N PRO A 67 -0.94 12.38 10.89
CA PRO A 67 -0.96 12.76 12.30
C PRO A 67 -2.31 13.34 12.71
N THR A 68 -2.82 12.93 13.87
CA THR A 68 -4.13 13.38 14.39
C THR A 68 -4.02 14.63 15.27
N ASP A 69 -2.83 15.22 15.36
CA ASP A 69 -2.56 16.42 16.13
C ASP A 69 -3.41 17.58 15.60
N GLY A 70 -4.14 18.25 16.49
CA GLY A 70 -5.04 19.34 16.12
C GLY A 70 -6.48 18.90 15.81
N ILE A 71 -6.77 17.60 15.61
CA ILE A 71 -8.15 17.14 15.43
C ILE A 71 -8.95 17.39 16.71
N THR A 72 -10.03 18.17 16.59
CA THR A 72 -10.93 18.48 17.70
C THR A 72 -12.18 17.59 17.68
N ARG A 73 -12.76 17.36 18.85
CA ARG A 73 -14.06 16.69 18.96
C ARG A 73 -15.14 17.61 18.38
N GLY A 74 -16.03 17.03 17.58
CA GLY A 74 -17.02 17.76 16.81
C GLY A 74 -16.55 18.19 15.42
N ALA A 75 -15.28 17.97 15.06
CA ALA A 75 -14.79 18.18 13.70
C ALA A 75 -15.64 17.38 12.69
N GLU A 76 -15.88 17.98 11.54
CA GLU A 76 -16.72 17.42 10.49
C GLU A 76 -15.97 16.28 9.78
N VAL A 77 -16.68 15.18 9.52
CA VAL A 77 -16.11 14.03 8.82
C VAL A 77 -17.00 13.67 7.64
N ARG A 78 -16.44 13.65 6.43
CA ARG A 78 -17.15 13.34 5.19
C ARG A 78 -16.82 11.92 4.74
N ASN A 79 -17.85 11.11 4.51
CA ASN A 79 -17.69 9.81 3.87
C ASN A 79 -17.42 9.99 2.37
N SER A 80 -16.35 9.39 1.85
CA SER A 80 -16.02 9.43 0.41
C SER A 80 -16.94 8.55 -0.44
N GLY A 81 -17.69 7.63 0.18
CA GLY A 81 -18.55 6.66 -0.50
C GLY A 81 -17.81 5.43 -1.04
N GLY A 82 -16.53 5.26 -0.71
CA GLY A 82 -15.76 4.08 -1.10
C GLY A 82 -14.40 3.99 -0.40
N PRO A 83 -13.64 2.90 -0.61
CA PRO A 83 -12.30 2.77 -0.05
C PRO A 83 -11.31 3.79 -0.64
N ILE A 84 -10.17 3.94 0.03
CA ILE A 84 -9.04 4.72 -0.49
C ILE A 84 -8.71 4.23 -1.90
N SER A 85 -8.56 5.17 -2.83
CA SER A 85 -8.23 4.89 -4.23
C SER A 85 -6.93 5.56 -4.63
N VAL A 86 -6.18 4.91 -5.52
CA VAL A 86 -4.89 5.36 -6.03
C VAL A 86 -4.92 5.44 -7.56
N PRO A 87 -4.17 6.35 -8.18
CA PRO A 87 -4.06 6.40 -9.64
C PRO A 87 -3.41 5.12 -10.15
N VAL A 88 -3.80 4.69 -11.35
CA VAL A 88 -3.25 3.52 -12.02
C VAL A 88 -2.97 3.81 -13.50
N GLY A 89 -2.15 2.97 -14.13
CA GLY A 89 -1.81 3.04 -15.55
C GLY A 89 -0.46 3.68 -15.86
N ASP A 90 -0.13 3.82 -17.14
CA ASP A 90 1.20 4.25 -17.59
C ASP A 90 1.60 5.63 -17.05
N GLN A 91 0.61 6.48 -16.78
CA GLN A 91 0.78 7.78 -16.14
C GLN A 91 1.47 7.68 -14.77
N THR A 92 1.39 6.55 -14.06
CA THR A 92 2.06 6.38 -12.76
C THR A 92 3.53 5.99 -12.88
N LEU A 93 4.01 5.63 -14.06
CA LEU A 93 5.42 5.29 -14.26
C LEU A 93 6.26 6.57 -14.22
N GLY A 94 7.43 6.50 -13.61
CA GLY A 94 8.32 7.65 -13.44
C GLY A 94 8.12 8.44 -12.14
N HIS A 95 7.06 8.15 -11.39
CA HIS A 95 6.61 9.00 -10.29
C HIS A 95 6.68 8.31 -8.92
N ILE A 96 6.69 9.15 -7.88
CA ILE A 96 6.70 8.76 -6.48
C ILE A 96 5.33 9.08 -5.88
N PHE A 97 4.68 8.09 -5.28
CA PHE A 97 3.38 8.23 -4.65
C PHE A 97 3.46 8.02 -3.14
N ASN A 98 2.64 8.75 -2.41
CA ASN A 98 2.26 8.36 -1.06
C ASN A 98 1.17 7.27 -1.07
N MET A 99 0.77 6.81 0.11
CA MET A 99 -0.18 5.70 0.25
C MET A 99 -1.55 5.98 -0.39
N TRP A 100 -2.07 7.21 -0.39
CA TRP A 100 -3.37 7.55 -0.97
C TRP A 100 -3.28 8.10 -2.40
N GLY A 101 -2.12 7.96 -3.04
CA GLY A 101 -1.96 8.17 -4.46
C GLY A 101 -1.76 9.63 -4.89
N VAL A 102 -1.20 10.46 -4.02
CA VAL A 102 -0.70 11.80 -4.37
C VAL A 102 0.78 11.70 -4.73
N ALA A 103 1.18 12.36 -5.82
CA ALA A 103 2.57 12.44 -6.24
C ALA A 103 3.40 13.28 -5.24
N LEU A 104 4.59 12.80 -4.90
CA LEU A 104 5.52 13.47 -4.00
C LEU A 104 6.66 14.18 -4.75
N ASP A 105 6.93 13.76 -5.98
CA ASP A 105 7.97 14.28 -6.86
C ASP A 105 7.53 15.50 -7.67
N ASP A 106 6.26 15.53 -8.08
CA ASP A 106 5.66 16.66 -8.79
C ASP A 106 4.34 17.09 -8.11
N PRO A 107 4.37 18.18 -7.31
CA PRO A 107 3.19 18.67 -6.60
C PRO A 107 2.07 19.19 -7.50
N ASP A 108 2.38 19.57 -8.74
CA ASP A 108 1.42 20.11 -9.70
C ASP A 108 0.78 19.00 -10.56
N LEU A 109 1.23 17.75 -10.40
CA LEU A 109 0.76 16.61 -11.16
C LEU A 109 -0.60 16.12 -10.67
N GLU A 110 -1.65 16.59 -11.33
CA GLU A 110 -3.00 16.07 -11.14
C GLU A 110 -3.27 14.89 -12.09
N PHE A 111 -3.44 13.70 -11.51
CA PHE A 111 -3.87 12.52 -12.26
C PHE A 111 -5.38 12.55 -12.52
N GLU A 112 -5.78 12.92 -13.74
CA GLU A 112 -7.18 12.86 -14.20
C GLU A 112 -7.62 11.46 -14.67
N GLY A 113 -6.72 10.48 -14.66
CA GLY A 113 -6.98 9.14 -15.19
C GLY A 113 -7.72 8.20 -14.23
N GLU A 114 -7.70 6.91 -14.57
CA GLU A 114 -8.38 5.87 -13.79
C GLU A 114 -7.76 5.72 -12.39
N ARG A 115 -8.62 5.57 -11.38
CA ARG A 115 -8.24 5.32 -9.99
C ARG A 115 -8.85 4.02 -9.51
N TRP A 116 -8.06 3.18 -8.85
CA TRP A 116 -8.50 1.89 -8.33
C TRP A 116 -8.50 1.85 -6.80
N PRO A 117 -9.46 1.15 -6.19
CA PRO A 117 -9.51 0.99 -4.74
C PRO A 117 -8.35 0.11 -4.25
N ILE A 118 -7.73 0.47 -3.13
CA ILE A 118 -6.61 -0.31 -2.57
C ILE A 118 -7.05 -1.66 -1.99
N HIS A 119 -8.33 -1.77 -1.63
CA HIS A 119 -8.95 -2.99 -1.12
C HIS A 119 -9.69 -3.71 -2.25
N ARG A 120 -9.14 -4.84 -2.68
CA ARG A 120 -9.69 -5.66 -3.78
C ARG A 120 -9.60 -7.13 -3.40
N THR A 121 -10.55 -7.91 -3.88
CA THR A 121 -10.51 -9.36 -3.69
C THR A 121 -9.37 -9.98 -4.50
N PRO A 122 -8.67 -10.99 -3.97
CA PRO A 122 -7.71 -11.76 -4.75
C PRO A 122 -8.42 -12.45 -5.94
N PRO A 123 -7.67 -12.81 -6.99
CA PRO A 123 -8.22 -13.55 -8.12
C PRO A 123 -8.84 -14.89 -7.71
N ASP A 124 -9.84 -15.36 -8.47
CA ASP A 124 -10.47 -16.65 -8.24
C ASP A 124 -9.47 -17.79 -8.49
N PHE A 125 -9.59 -18.87 -7.71
CA PHE A 125 -8.72 -20.04 -7.83
C PHE A 125 -8.70 -20.65 -9.24
N ALA A 126 -9.80 -20.51 -10.00
CA ALA A 126 -9.89 -21.01 -11.37
C ALA A 126 -8.97 -20.28 -12.36
N ASP A 127 -8.60 -19.03 -12.06
CA ASP A 127 -7.77 -18.18 -12.92
C ASP A 127 -6.27 -18.29 -12.59
N VAL A 128 -5.94 -18.84 -11.42
CA VAL A 128 -4.56 -19.04 -10.96
C VAL A 128 -3.92 -20.20 -11.69
N GLU A 129 -2.76 -19.94 -12.31
CA GLU A 129 -1.98 -20.96 -13.02
C GLU A 129 -0.59 -21.12 -12.40
N PRO A 130 -0.17 -22.35 -12.06
CA PRO A 130 1.17 -22.58 -11.53
C PRO A 130 2.21 -22.33 -12.64
N GLN A 131 3.01 -21.28 -12.48
CA GLN A 131 4.10 -20.95 -13.38
C GLN A 131 5.28 -21.91 -13.19
N LYS A 132 5.92 -22.29 -14.30
CA LYS A 132 7.04 -23.24 -14.32
C LYS A 132 8.31 -22.67 -14.94
N ASN A 133 8.24 -21.45 -15.47
CA ASN A 133 9.38 -20.82 -16.12
C ASN A 133 10.32 -20.26 -15.06
N VAL A 134 11.62 -20.47 -15.27
CA VAL A 134 12.66 -19.90 -14.43
C VAL A 134 12.87 -18.46 -14.83
N PHE A 135 12.85 -17.56 -13.85
CA PHE A 135 13.23 -16.17 -14.00
C PHE A 135 14.75 -16.05 -13.84
N GLU A 136 15.47 -15.88 -14.96
CA GLU A 136 16.93 -15.75 -14.96
C GLU A 136 17.36 -14.37 -14.44
N THR A 137 18.03 -14.34 -13.29
CA THR A 137 18.43 -13.08 -12.64
C THR A 137 19.81 -12.60 -13.08
N GLY A 138 20.65 -13.50 -13.61
CA GLY A 138 22.07 -13.25 -13.87
C GLY A 138 22.94 -13.29 -12.60
N ILE A 139 22.37 -13.62 -11.45
CA ILE A 139 23.07 -13.73 -10.17
C ILE A 139 23.38 -15.20 -9.91
N LYS A 140 24.66 -15.56 -10.03
CA LYS A 140 25.13 -16.97 -9.94
C LYS A 140 24.56 -17.76 -8.77
N VAL A 141 24.50 -17.16 -7.57
CA VAL A 141 24.01 -17.88 -6.38
C VAL A 141 22.50 -18.10 -6.42
N VAL A 142 21.75 -17.16 -6.99
CA VAL A 142 20.30 -17.25 -7.16
C VAL A 142 20.00 -18.27 -8.26
N ASP A 143 20.52 -18.07 -9.46
CA ASP A 143 20.21 -18.92 -10.62
C ASP A 143 20.66 -20.38 -10.43
N LEU A 144 21.72 -20.63 -9.66
CA LEU A 144 22.23 -21.99 -9.43
C LEU A 144 21.57 -22.71 -8.24
N LEU A 145 21.39 -22.03 -7.11
CA LEU A 145 20.99 -22.69 -5.85
C LEU A 145 19.52 -22.46 -5.49
N CYS A 146 18.95 -21.30 -5.86
CA CYS A 146 17.59 -20.92 -5.53
C CYS A 146 16.97 -20.13 -6.69
N PRO A 147 16.74 -20.79 -7.85
CA PRO A 147 16.25 -20.11 -9.04
C PRO A 147 14.86 -19.52 -8.78
N TYR A 148 14.65 -18.31 -9.26
CA TYR A 148 13.37 -17.63 -9.16
C TYR A 148 12.41 -18.16 -10.21
N LEU A 149 11.11 -18.12 -9.92
CA LEU A 149 10.08 -18.48 -10.88
C LEU A 149 9.40 -17.21 -11.37
N GLU A 150 9.16 -17.13 -12.67
CA GLU A 150 8.29 -16.10 -13.25
C GLU A 150 6.93 -16.15 -12.55
N GLY A 151 6.47 -15.02 -12.07
CA GLY A 151 5.19 -14.93 -11.39
C GLY A 151 5.16 -15.55 -9.99
N GLY A 152 6.34 -15.87 -9.44
CA GLY A 152 6.51 -16.42 -8.10
C GLY A 152 6.52 -15.35 -7.01
N LYS A 153 6.41 -15.82 -5.77
CA LYS A 153 6.62 -15.04 -4.55
C LYS A 153 8.00 -15.41 -4.00
N ILE A 154 8.92 -14.46 -4.05
CA ILE A 154 10.30 -14.62 -3.57
C ILE A 154 10.42 -13.89 -2.24
N GLY A 155 11.15 -14.47 -1.30
CA GLY A 155 11.38 -13.87 0.01
C GLY A 155 12.87 -13.66 0.27
N LEU A 156 13.29 -12.41 0.40
CA LEU A 156 14.66 -12.06 0.80
C LEU A 156 14.78 -11.97 2.33
N PHE A 157 15.02 -13.11 2.96
CA PHE A 157 15.20 -13.20 4.40
C PHE A 157 16.62 -12.82 4.83
N GLY A 158 16.73 -11.74 5.60
CA GLY A 158 18.03 -11.25 6.08
C GLY A 158 17.90 -10.20 7.18
N GLY A 159 18.91 -10.14 8.05
CA GLY A 159 19.03 -9.14 9.10
C GLY A 159 19.30 -7.73 8.56
N ALA A 160 19.41 -6.75 9.45
CA ALA A 160 19.77 -5.40 9.06
C ALA A 160 21.20 -5.35 8.49
N GLY A 161 21.39 -4.59 7.40
CA GLY A 161 22.72 -4.33 6.82
C GLY A 161 23.34 -5.47 6.01
N VAL A 162 22.61 -6.55 5.71
CA VAL A 162 23.14 -7.69 4.92
C VAL A 162 23.10 -7.46 3.40
N GLY A 163 22.67 -6.28 2.94
CA GLY A 163 22.63 -5.93 1.51
C GLY A 163 21.34 -6.30 0.77
N LYS A 164 20.20 -6.44 1.46
CA LYS A 164 18.90 -6.73 0.82
C LYS A 164 18.49 -5.69 -0.23
N THR A 165 18.54 -4.41 0.15
CA THR A 165 18.20 -3.29 -0.74
C THR A 165 19.12 -3.25 -1.97
N VAL A 166 20.42 -3.52 -1.78
CA VAL A 166 21.39 -3.61 -2.89
C VAL A 166 21.04 -4.75 -3.85
N LEU A 167 20.62 -5.91 -3.32
CA LEU A 167 20.17 -7.03 -4.14
C LEU A 167 18.88 -6.69 -4.91
N ILE A 168 17.93 -6.00 -4.27
CA ILE A 168 16.70 -5.53 -4.91
C ILE A 168 17.01 -4.55 -6.05
N GLN A 169 17.89 -3.57 -5.81
CA GLN A 169 18.34 -2.62 -6.83
C GLN A 169 19.01 -3.31 -8.02
N GLU A 170 19.90 -4.27 -7.77
CA GLU A 170 20.53 -5.06 -8.82
C GLU A 170 19.49 -5.85 -9.62
N LEU A 171 18.49 -6.45 -8.96
CA LEU A 171 17.39 -7.13 -9.63
C LEU A 171 16.59 -6.15 -10.50
N ILE A 172 16.17 -5.00 -9.96
CA ILE A 172 15.46 -3.95 -10.72
C ILE A 172 16.23 -3.57 -11.99
N SER A 173 17.53 -3.31 -11.87
CA SER A 173 18.40 -2.93 -13.00
C SER A 173 18.49 -4.04 -14.05
N ARG A 174 18.68 -5.30 -13.62
CA ARG A 174 18.74 -6.47 -14.51
C ARG A 174 17.43 -6.65 -15.26
N VAL A 175 16.30 -6.56 -14.57
CA VAL A 175 15.01 -6.82 -15.19
C VAL A 175 14.60 -5.68 -16.10
N ALA A 176 14.82 -4.42 -15.73
CA ALA A 176 14.47 -3.29 -16.59
C ALA A 176 15.28 -3.21 -17.90
N THR A 177 16.51 -3.74 -17.89
CA THR A 177 17.41 -3.80 -19.05
C THR A 177 17.19 -5.04 -19.92
N GLN A 178 16.85 -6.19 -19.33
CA GLN A 178 16.73 -7.47 -20.04
C GLN A 178 15.29 -7.87 -20.34
N HIS A 179 14.32 -7.43 -19.55
CA HIS A 179 12.91 -7.70 -19.72
C HIS A 179 12.13 -6.41 -19.99
N GLY A 180 11.15 -6.48 -20.89
CA GLY A 180 10.30 -5.35 -21.27
C GLY A 180 9.18 -5.02 -20.26
N GLY A 181 9.27 -5.52 -19.03
CA GLY A 181 8.22 -5.39 -18.02
C GLY A 181 8.28 -4.08 -17.23
N VAL A 182 7.20 -3.81 -16.50
CA VAL A 182 7.10 -2.66 -15.57
C VAL A 182 7.42 -3.11 -14.15
N SER A 183 7.98 -2.20 -13.37
CA SER A 183 8.30 -2.44 -11.96
C SER A 183 7.45 -1.57 -11.05
N VAL A 184 7.01 -2.11 -9.93
CA VAL A 184 6.34 -1.35 -8.88
C VAL A 184 7.09 -1.59 -7.59
N PHE A 185 7.47 -0.52 -6.90
CA PHE A 185 8.18 -0.57 -5.64
C PHE A 185 7.27 -0.10 -4.50
N ALA A 186 7.19 -0.90 -3.44
CA ALA A 186 6.48 -0.57 -2.21
C ALA A 186 7.51 -0.41 -1.08
N GLY A 187 7.83 0.84 -0.74
CA GLY A 187 8.66 1.19 0.41
C GLY A 187 7.83 1.21 1.68
N VAL A 188 7.68 0.06 2.33
CA VAL A 188 6.87 -0.13 3.54
C VAL A 188 7.71 0.10 4.80
N GLY A 189 7.49 1.21 5.47
CA GLY A 189 8.21 1.60 6.67
C GLY A 189 9.71 1.69 6.43
N GLU A 190 10.11 2.23 5.27
CA GLU A 190 11.51 2.44 4.91
C GLU A 190 12.03 3.79 5.37
N ARG A 191 13.36 3.91 5.43
CA ARG A 191 13.98 5.20 5.75
C ARG A 191 13.86 6.13 4.55
N THR A 192 13.47 7.38 4.80
CA THR A 192 13.42 8.46 3.79
C THR A 192 14.72 8.55 2.97
N ARG A 193 15.88 8.41 3.62
CA ARG A 193 17.19 8.40 2.95
C ARG A 193 17.32 7.25 1.95
N GLU A 194 16.93 6.03 2.33
CA GLU A 194 17.04 4.84 1.47
C GLU A 194 16.07 4.93 0.27
N GLY A 195 14.87 5.49 0.47
CA GLY A 195 13.95 5.78 -0.63
C GLY A 195 14.46 6.87 -1.59
N ASN A 196 15.07 7.93 -1.06
CA ASN A 196 15.68 8.98 -1.88
C ASN A 196 16.89 8.45 -2.68
N ASP A 197 17.78 7.69 -2.05
CA ASP A 197 18.94 7.09 -2.72
C ASP A 197 18.48 6.16 -3.86
N LEU A 198 17.45 5.33 -3.61
CA LEU A 198 16.84 4.49 -4.65
C LEU A 198 16.28 5.32 -5.81
N PHE A 199 15.57 6.40 -5.53
CA PHE A 199 15.01 7.28 -6.56
C PHE A 199 16.10 7.92 -7.43
N LEU A 200 17.16 8.44 -6.82
CA LEU A 200 18.27 9.05 -7.54
C LEU A 200 19.01 8.02 -8.41
N GLU A 201 19.30 6.83 -7.88
CA GLU A 201 19.94 5.76 -8.64
C GLU A 201 19.07 5.26 -9.82
N MET A 202 17.77 5.14 -9.62
CA MET A 202 16.83 4.77 -10.69
C MET A 202 16.69 5.86 -11.74
N SER A 203 16.80 7.13 -11.35
CA SER A 203 16.84 8.27 -12.26
C SER A 203 18.11 8.28 -13.10
N GLU A 204 19.28 8.07 -12.48
CA GLU A 204 20.58 8.05 -13.16
C GLU A 204 20.74 6.86 -14.10
N SER A 205 20.15 5.71 -13.75
CA SER A 205 20.16 4.50 -14.58
C SER A 205 19.12 4.50 -15.71
N GLY A 206 18.18 5.44 -15.70
CA GLY A 206 17.06 5.52 -16.66
C GLY A 206 15.99 4.46 -16.45
N VAL A 207 16.02 3.72 -15.33
CA VAL A 207 15.02 2.68 -15.02
C VAL A 207 13.73 3.28 -14.47
N LEU A 208 13.79 4.49 -13.92
CA LEU A 208 12.65 5.19 -13.32
C LEU A 208 11.47 5.31 -14.29
N GLU A 209 11.70 5.51 -15.59
CA GLU A 209 10.64 5.62 -16.63
C GLU A 209 9.74 4.38 -16.74
N LYS A 210 10.19 3.22 -16.23
CA LYS A 210 9.42 1.96 -16.22
C LYS A 210 9.01 1.52 -14.81
N ALA A 211 9.15 2.40 -13.84
CA ALA A 211 8.89 2.10 -12.45
C ALA A 211 7.87 3.05 -11.81
N ALA A 212 6.93 2.51 -11.04
CA ALA A 212 6.09 3.29 -10.14
C ALA A 212 6.55 3.07 -8.70
N LEU A 213 6.82 4.15 -7.95
CA LEU A 213 7.34 4.06 -6.59
C LEU A 213 6.24 4.49 -5.60
N CYS A 214 5.90 3.65 -4.64
CA CYS A 214 4.96 3.96 -3.55
C CYS A 214 5.68 3.91 -2.21
N PHE A 215 5.73 5.01 -1.47
CA PHE A 215 6.39 5.07 -0.18
C PHE A 215 5.42 5.30 0.97
N GLY A 216 5.70 4.59 2.05
CA GLY A 216 5.08 4.74 3.36
C GLY A 216 6.21 4.75 4.38
N GLN A 217 6.72 5.91 4.75
CA GLN A 217 8.00 6.06 5.47
C GLN A 217 7.88 5.67 6.96
N MET A 218 9.03 5.50 7.63
CA MET A 218 9.07 5.14 9.06
C MET A 218 8.46 6.19 10.00
N ASP A 219 8.53 7.46 9.62
CA ASP A 219 8.00 8.60 10.36
C ASP A 219 6.48 8.77 10.17
N GLU A 220 5.89 8.07 9.21
CA GLU A 220 4.46 8.13 8.97
C GLU A 220 3.65 7.26 9.95
N PRO A 221 2.37 7.62 10.18
CA PRO A 221 1.48 6.87 11.05
C PRO A 221 1.38 5.39 10.68
N PRO A 222 1.09 4.50 11.66
CA PRO A 222 0.98 3.07 11.38
C PRO A 222 -0.14 2.75 10.37
N GLY A 223 -1.16 3.60 10.22
CA GLY A 223 -2.18 3.45 9.17
C GLY A 223 -1.58 3.46 7.77
N VAL A 224 -0.65 4.40 7.50
CA VAL A 224 0.03 4.53 6.22
C VAL A 224 0.89 3.31 5.93
N ARG A 225 1.75 2.92 6.89
CA ARG A 225 2.62 1.74 6.79
C ARG A 225 1.83 0.44 6.58
N LEU A 226 0.62 0.35 7.11
CA LEU A 226 -0.26 -0.81 6.95
C LEU A 226 -0.97 -0.84 5.59
N ARG A 227 -1.08 0.29 4.87
CA ARG A 227 -1.85 0.38 3.62
C ARG A 227 -0.99 0.59 2.38
N VAL A 228 0.21 1.16 2.49
CA VAL A 228 1.07 1.45 1.34
C VAL A 228 1.38 0.22 0.47
N ALA A 229 1.55 -0.96 1.08
CA ALA A 229 1.76 -2.19 0.33
C ALA A 229 0.57 -2.54 -0.57
N LEU A 230 -0.67 -2.24 -0.13
CA LEU A 230 -1.89 -2.46 -0.90
C LEU A 230 -2.01 -1.44 -2.04
N SER A 231 -1.57 -0.20 -1.82
CA SER A 231 -1.54 0.85 -2.84
C SER A 231 -0.62 0.47 -3.99
N ALA A 232 0.62 0.09 -3.68
CA ALA A 232 1.58 -0.40 -4.65
C ALA A 232 1.07 -1.66 -5.37
N LEU A 233 0.51 -2.61 -4.63
CA LEU A 233 -0.08 -3.81 -5.21
C LEU A 233 -1.22 -3.48 -6.17
N THR A 234 -2.04 -2.49 -5.87
CA THR A 234 -3.16 -2.09 -6.75
C THR A 234 -2.66 -1.52 -8.07
N MET A 235 -1.56 -0.74 -8.05
CA MET A 235 -0.90 -0.30 -9.28
C MET A 235 -0.35 -1.49 -10.07
N ALA A 236 0.33 -2.43 -9.40
CA ALA A 236 0.83 -3.65 -10.03
C ALA A 236 -0.29 -4.53 -10.62
N GLU A 237 -1.42 -4.64 -9.93
CA GLU A 237 -2.60 -5.36 -10.40
C GLU A 237 -3.22 -4.73 -11.65
N TYR A 238 -3.14 -3.41 -11.83
CA TYR A 238 -3.60 -2.77 -13.07
C TYR A 238 -2.75 -3.20 -14.27
N PHE A 239 -1.43 -3.16 -14.12
CA PHE A 239 -0.51 -3.59 -15.17
C PHE A 239 -0.66 -5.08 -15.50
N ARG A 240 -0.90 -5.93 -14.49
CA ARG A 240 -1.28 -7.33 -14.69
C ARG A 240 -2.63 -7.42 -15.40
N ASP A 241 -3.69 -6.89 -14.81
CA ASP A 241 -5.07 -7.24 -15.17
C ASP A 241 -5.58 -6.53 -16.43
N VAL A 242 -5.22 -5.26 -16.61
CA VAL A 242 -5.68 -4.44 -17.74
C VAL A 242 -4.66 -4.50 -18.88
N GLN A 243 -3.39 -4.23 -18.59
CA GLN A 243 -2.36 -4.18 -19.63
C GLN A 243 -1.79 -5.55 -20.02
N ARG A 244 -2.01 -6.59 -19.20
CA ARG A 244 -1.57 -7.97 -19.47
C ARG A 244 -0.07 -8.06 -19.68
N GLN A 245 0.69 -7.36 -18.85
CA GLN A 245 2.14 -7.39 -18.86
C GLN A 245 2.66 -8.16 -17.64
N ASP A 246 3.92 -8.59 -17.74
CA ASP A 246 4.64 -9.12 -16.58
C ASP A 246 5.15 -7.98 -15.72
N VAL A 247 4.80 -8.03 -14.45
CA VAL A 247 5.05 -6.98 -13.47
C VAL A 247 5.99 -7.51 -12.42
N LEU A 248 6.97 -6.70 -12.04
CA LEU A 248 7.74 -6.92 -10.82
C LEU A 248 7.19 -6.08 -9.69
N LEU A 249 6.94 -6.72 -8.54
CA LEU A 249 6.52 -6.03 -7.33
C LEU A 249 7.57 -6.22 -6.24
N PHE A 250 8.25 -5.14 -5.86
CA PHE A 250 9.20 -5.14 -4.77
C PHE A 250 8.55 -4.61 -3.49
N ILE A 251 8.66 -5.34 -2.38
CA ILE A 251 8.11 -4.91 -1.08
C ILE A 251 9.22 -4.90 -0.02
N ASP A 252 9.92 -3.77 0.11
CA ASP A 252 10.85 -3.53 1.21
C ASP A 252 10.19 -2.60 2.22
N ASN A 253 9.79 -3.02 3.43
CA ASN A 253 9.91 -4.35 4.00
C ASN A 253 8.56 -4.90 4.46
N ILE A 254 8.18 -6.07 3.96
CA ILE A 254 6.92 -6.76 4.34
C ILE A 254 6.76 -7.01 5.85
N PHE A 255 7.87 -7.09 6.60
CA PHE A 255 7.81 -7.16 8.07
C PHE A 255 7.20 -5.90 8.69
N ARG A 256 7.44 -4.71 8.12
CA ARG A 256 6.91 -3.44 8.62
C ARG A 256 5.40 -3.33 8.46
N PHE A 257 4.83 -3.95 7.41
CA PHE A 257 3.38 -4.11 7.27
C PHE A 257 2.81 -4.86 8.48
N THR A 258 3.44 -5.98 8.86
CA THR A 258 3.02 -6.78 10.01
C THR A 258 3.17 -6.01 11.34
N GLN A 259 4.28 -5.29 11.51
CA GLN A 259 4.53 -4.46 12.69
C GLN A 259 3.47 -3.36 12.83
N ALA A 260 3.17 -2.64 11.75
CA ALA A 260 2.13 -1.62 11.74
C ALA A 260 0.76 -2.20 12.09
N GLY A 261 0.46 -3.43 11.64
CA GLY A 261 -0.77 -4.14 12.00
C GLY A 261 -0.86 -4.46 13.49
N SER A 262 0.24 -4.83 14.14
CA SER A 262 0.31 -5.05 15.59
C SER A 262 0.06 -3.74 16.38
N GLU A 263 0.65 -2.63 15.94
CA GLU A 263 0.45 -1.30 16.53
C GLU A 263 -1.03 -0.88 16.43
N VAL A 264 -1.62 -0.95 15.23
CA VAL A 264 -3.03 -0.61 14.98
C VAL A 264 -3.97 -1.54 15.76
N SER A 265 -3.71 -2.85 15.77
CA SER A 265 -4.56 -3.83 16.45
C SER A 265 -4.72 -3.55 17.94
N THR A 266 -3.65 -3.12 18.59
CA THR A 266 -3.66 -2.75 20.02
C THR A 266 -4.55 -1.54 20.25
N LEU A 267 -4.47 -0.54 19.38
CA LEU A 267 -5.28 0.69 19.46
C LEU A 267 -6.75 0.45 19.13
N LEU A 268 -7.05 -0.53 18.28
CA LEU A 268 -8.42 -1.00 18.01
C LEU A 268 -9.01 -1.78 19.20
N GLY A 269 -8.24 -2.09 20.24
CA GLY A 269 -8.69 -2.82 21.42
C GLY A 269 -8.78 -4.34 21.21
N ARG A 270 -8.10 -4.88 20.20
CA ARG A 270 -8.02 -6.33 19.99
C ARG A 270 -7.02 -6.91 20.99
N MET A 271 -7.33 -8.08 21.55
CA MET A 271 -6.38 -8.79 22.42
C MET A 271 -5.17 -9.25 21.61
N PRO A 272 -3.93 -9.02 22.09
CA PRO A 272 -2.73 -9.46 21.40
C PRO A 272 -2.63 -11.00 21.40
N SER A 273 -2.05 -11.53 20.33
CA SER A 273 -1.73 -12.94 20.16
C SER A 273 -0.28 -13.24 20.58
N ALA A 274 0.28 -14.35 20.13
CA ALA A 274 1.65 -14.75 20.40
C ALA A 274 2.64 -13.62 20.07
N VAL A 275 3.59 -13.39 20.98
CA VAL A 275 4.69 -12.40 20.82
C VAL A 275 4.20 -10.95 20.61
N GLY A 276 2.92 -10.66 20.88
CA GLY A 276 2.36 -9.31 20.75
C GLY A 276 1.82 -8.97 19.35
N TYR A 277 1.76 -9.93 18.43
CA TYR A 277 1.14 -9.72 17.12
C TYR A 277 -0.38 -9.62 17.19
N GLN A 278 -0.98 -9.04 16.17
CA GLN A 278 -2.42 -8.97 16.01
C GLN A 278 -3.01 -10.39 15.82
N PRO A 279 -4.23 -10.65 16.36
CA PRO A 279 -4.90 -11.94 16.14
C PRO A 279 -5.29 -12.17 14.67
N THR A 280 -5.37 -11.09 13.89
CA THR A 280 -5.71 -11.08 12.46
C THR A 280 -4.52 -11.27 11.52
N LEU A 281 -3.32 -11.54 12.05
CA LEU A 281 -2.07 -11.54 11.27
C LEU A 281 -2.15 -12.44 10.03
N ALA A 282 -2.58 -13.69 10.21
CA ALA A 282 -2.67 -14.64 9.12
C ALA A 282 -3.69 -14.20 8.05
N GLY A 283 -4.79 -13.56 8.45
CA GLY A 283 -5.82 -13.06 7.53
C GLY A 283 -5.34 -11.84 6.75
N GLU A 284 -4.73 -10.86 7.42
CA GLU A 284 -4.20 -9.64 6.80
C GLU A 284 -3.04 -9.95 5.83
N MET A 285 -2.10 -10.80 6.26
CA MET A 285 -1.01 -11.26 5.41
C MET A 285 -1.53 -12.11 4.24
N GLY A 286 -2.47 -13.03 4.49
CA GLY A 286 -3.06 -13.86 3.46
C GLY A 286 -3.76 -13.03 2.39
N PHE A 287 -4.54 -12.01 2.77
CA PHE A 287 -5.23 -11.14 1.83
C PHE A 287 -4.27 -10.38 0.91
N LEU A 288 -3.17 -9.85 1.47
CA LEU A 288 -2.13 -9.19 0.68
C LEU A 288 -1.42 -10.17 -0.24
N GLN A 289 -0.99 -11.32 0.29
CA GLN A 289 -0.18 -12.29 -0.44
C GLN A 289 -0.98 -13.00 -1.54
N GLU A 290 -2.25 -13.33 -1.34
CA GLU A 290 -3.07 -14.03 -2.35
C GLU A 290 -3.40 -13.15 -3.57
N ARG A 291 -3.37 -11.82 -3.41
CA ARG A 291 -3.47 -10.89 -4.54
C ARG A 291 -2.21 -10.86 -5.39
N ILE A 292 -1.04 -11.14 -4.79
CA ILE A 292 0.24 -11.32 -5.48
C ILE A 292 0.24 -12.71 -6.11
N THR A 293 -0.42 -12.85 -7.25
CA THR A 293 -0.50 -14.14 -7.95
C THR A 293 -0.43 -13.95 -9.44
N SER A 294 -0.08 -15.05 -10.10
CA SER A 294 0.04 -15.14 -11.54
C SER A 294 -1.19 -15.78 -12.15
N LEU A 295 -1.64 -15.20 -13.24
CA LEU A 295 -2.81 -15.62 -13.98
C LEU A 295 -2.38 -16.09 -15.37
N ARG A 296 -3.30 -16.66 -16.14
CA ARG A 296 -3.00 -17.15 -17.48
C ARG A 296 -2.48 -16.02 -18.40
N GLY A 297 -1.21 -16.10 -18.78
CA GLY A 297 -0.56 -15.16 -19.69
C GLY A 297 -0.25 -13.78 -19.11
N ARG A 298 -0.23 -13.63 -17.79
CA ARG A 298 0.14 -12.39 -17.08
C ARG A 298 0.62 -12.69 -15.67
N SER A 299 1.71 -12.10 -15.24
CA SER A 299 2.31 -12.45 -13.95
C SER A 299 2.65 -11.24 -13.10
N ILE A 300 2.57 -11.42 -11.78
CA ILE A 300 3.25 -10.54 -10.82
C ILE A 300 4.33 -11.38 -10.16
N THR A 301 5.58 -11.06 -10.45
CA THR A 301 6.73 -11.63 -9.77
C THR A 301 7.06 -10.72 -8.60
N SER A 302 6.93 -11.21 -7.37
CA SER A 302 7.17 -10.41 -6.17
C SER A 302 8.45 -10.79 -5.46
N VAL A 303 9.20 -9.78 -5.00
CA VAL A 303 10.47 -9.90 -4.27
C VAL A 303 10.41 -9.14 -2.94
#